data_AF-A0A661MUA4-F1
#
_entry.id   AF-A0A661MUA4-F1
#
_cell.length_a   1.000
_cell.length_b   1.000
_cell.length_c   1.000
_cell.angle_alpha   90.00
_cell.angle_beta   90.00
_cell.angle_gamma   90.00
#
_symmetry.space_group_name_H-M   'P 1'
#
loop_
_entity.id
_entity.type
_entity.pdbx_description
1 polymer ?
#
loop_
_entity_poly.entity_id
_entity_poly.type
_entity_poly.pdbx_seq_one_letter_code
_entity_poly.pdbx_strand_id
1 'polypeptide(L)'
;MTEQQTEHESIVGRGNREGARLVREWFKDLEAVAERGDKAAYVFVMGSLNEILVSFDMPVTFPEINSLQTAVRRVAHEFLEEAEDYGYSPDVCGYVKADVTVQLRRGAHPMGRIPKPSIAVLTNACNTYVKWGEIWERMHDVQMVTIDVPGSRSA
;
A
#
# COMPACT_ATOMS: atom_id res chain seq x y z
N MET A 1 18.92 43.77 -11.31
CA MET A 1 18.19 43.48 -10.07
C MET A 1 17.01 42.61 -10.47
N THR A 2 17.21 41.30 -10.45
CA THR A 2 16.29 40.34 -11.06
C THR A 2 15.12 40.15 -10.09
N GLU A 3 13.94 40.62 -10.49
CA GLU A 3 12.68 40.36 -9.78
C GLU A 3 12.44 38.84 -9.78
N GLN A 4 12.76 38.19 -8.66
CA GLN A 4 12.23 36.88 -8.35
C GLN A 4 10.74 37.06 -8.07
N GLN A 5 9.92 36.90 -9.11
CA GLN A 5 8.48 36.70 -8.95
C GLN A 5 8.27 35.37 -8.24
N THR A 6 8.06 35.42 -6.94
CA THR A 6 7.51 34.32 -6.16
C THR A 6 6.07 34.13 -6.64
N GLU A 7 5.82 33.20 -7.56
CA GLU A 7 4.46 32.75 -7.86
C GLU A 7 3.84 32.23 -6.57
N HIS A 8 2.89 32.98 -6.02
CA HIS A 8 2.15 32.56 -4.85
C HIS A 8 1.17 31.47 -5.29
N GLU A 9 1.59 30.20 -5.26
CA GLU A 9 0.73 29.09 -5.64
C GLU A 9 -0.61 29.18 -4.89
N SER A 10 -1.71 29.05 -5.63
CA SER A 10 -3.06 29.12 -5.07
C SER A 10 -3.24 28.07 -3.97
N ILE A 11 -3.72 28.51 -2.80
CA ILE A 11 -4.07 27.65 -1.66
C ILE A 11 -5.15 26.64 -2.06
N VAL A 12 -6.08 27.05 -2.94
CA VAL A 12 -7.13 26.17 -3.44
C VAL A 12 -6.53 25.10 -4.34
N GLY A 13 -6.82 23.84 -4.04
CA GLY A 13 -6.30 22.68 -4.77
C GLY A 13 -4.87 22.29 -4.43
N ARG A 14 -4.16 23.03 -3.56
CA ARG A 14 -2.78 22.71 -3.13
C ARG A 14 -2.68 21.27 -2.61
N GLY A 15 -3.59 20.87 -1.73
CA GLY A 15 -3.59 19.52 -1.14
C GLY A 15 -3.68 18.40 -2.18
N ASN A 16 -4.49 18.58 -3.22
CA ASN A 16 -4.62 17.59 -4.29
C ASN A 16 -3.36 17.56 -5.18
N ARG A 17 -2.84 18.73 -5.59
CA ARG A 17 -1.62 18.81 -6.40
C ARG A 17 -0.43 18.19 -5.67
N GLU A 18 -0.23 18.59 -4.42
CA GLU A 18 0.90 18.18 -3.61
C GLU A 18 0.78 16.73 -3.16
N GLY A 19 -0.40 16.30 -2.70
CA GLY A 19 -0.65 14.91 -2.37
C GLY A 19 -0.43 13.98 -3.56
N ALA A 20 -0.90 14.37 -4.75
CA ALA A 20 -0.66 13.59 -5.96
C ALA A 20 0.82 13.56 -6.38
N ARG A 21 1.58 14.64 -6.12
CA ARG A 21 3.04 14.68 -6.35
C ARG A 21 3.75 13.70 -5.42
N LEU A 22 3.48 13.78 -4.12
CA LEU A 22 4.09 12.91 -3.09
C LEU A 22 3.77 11.43 -3.33
N VAL A 23 2.52 11.12 -3.67
CA VAL A 23 2.13 9.73 -3.99
C VAL A 23 2.89 9.22 -5.22
N ARG A 24 3.04 10.03 -6.29
CA ARG A 24 3.81 9.63 -7.49
C ARG A 24 5.29 9.40 -7.16
N GLU A 25 5.89 10.25 -6.34
CA GLU A 25 7.29 10.11 -5.92
C GLU A 25 7.47 8.82 -5.11
N TRP A 26 6.58 8.55 -4.16
CA TRP A 26 6.63 7.32 -3.38
C TRP A 26 6.49 6.05 -4.25
N PHE A 27 5.56 6.01 -5.23
CA PHE A 27 5.48 4.87 -6.15
C PHE A 27 6.73 4.71 -7.01
N LYS A 28 7.36 5.82 -7.43
CA LYS A 28 8.63 5.78 -8.17
C LYS A 28 9.75 5.18 -7.32
N ASP A 29 9.81 5.53 -6.03
CA ASP A 29 10.79 4.96 -5.11
C ASP A 29 10.56 3.46 -4.90
N LEU A 30 9.29 3.03 -4.78
CA LEU A 30 8.93 1.61 -4.72
C LEU A 30 9.35 0.84 -5.97
N GLU A 31 9.12 1.41 -7.15
CA GLU A 31 9.55 0.80 -8.43
C GLU A 31 11.07 0.66 -8.48
N ALA A 32 11.82 1.67 -8.08
CA ALA A 32 13.28 1.60 -8.01
C ALA A 32 13.77 0.53 -7.02
N VAL A 33 13.08 0.33 -5.88
CA VAL A 33 13.36 -0.78 -4.94
C VAL A 33 13.12 -2.12 -5.63
N ALA A 34 11.99 -2.28 -6.31
CA ALA A 34 11.65 -3.51 -7.02
C ALA A 34 12.63 -3.84 -8.15
N GLU A 35 13.08 -2.84 -8.91
CA GLU A 35 14.04 -3.01 -10.02
C GLU A 35 15.43 -3.47 -9.55
N ARG A 36 15.86 -3.04 -8.37
CA ARG A 36 17.11 -3.52 -7.75
C ARG A 36 16.99 -4.95 -7.21
N GLY A 37 15.78 -5.52 -7.16
CA GLY A 37 15.51 -6.80 -6.53
C GLY A 37 15.43 -6.73 -5.00
N ASP A 38 15.41 -5.51 -4.44
CA ASP A 38 15.21 -5.28 -3.01
C ASP A 38 13.73 -5.54 -2.63
N LYS A 39 13.50 -5.68 -1.33
CA LYS A 39 12.18 -5.92 -0.75
C LYS A 39 11.73 -4.72 0.08
N ALA A 40 10.43 -4.60 0.33
CA ALA A 40 9.86 -3.55 1.19
C ALA A 40 9.08 -4.14 2.37
N ALA A 41 9.05 -3.43 3.49
CA ALA A 41 8.14 -3.74 4.58
C ALA A 41 6.71 -3.40 4.15
N TYR A 42 5.80 -4.34 4.31
CA TYR A 42 4.37 -4.13 4.08
C TYR A 42 3.75 -3.71 5.40
N VAL A 43 3.20 -2.50 5.46
CA VAL A 43 2.56 -1.97 6.67
C VAL A 43 1.17 -1.44 6.35
N PHE A 44 0.21 -1.69 7.21
CA PHE A 44 -1.12 -1.08 7.08
C PHE A 44 -1.14 0.37 7.57
N VAL A 45 -2.10 1.14 7.06
CA VAL A 45 -2.29 2.55 7.36
C VAL A 45 -3.00 2.71 8.71
N MET A 46 -4.01 1.88 9.00
CA MET A 46 -4.74 1.95 10.27
C MET A 46 -3.89 1.37 11.42
N GLY A 47 -3.53 2.24 12.38
CA GLY A 47 -2.57 1.88 13.42
C GLY A 47 -1.17 1.64 12.85
N SER A 48 -0.78 2.40 11.82
CA SER A 48 0.50 2.22 11.15
C SER A 48 1.69 2.28 12.12
N LEU A 49 2.67 1.44 11.84
CA LEU A 49 3.94 1.37 12.58
C LEU A 49 5.10 1.85 11.68
N ASN A 50 4.77 2.67 10.68
CA ASN A 50 5.69 3.14 9.66
C ASN A 50 6.91 3.85 10.26
N GLU A 51 6.73 4.68 11.27
CA GLU A 51 7.78 5.44 11.94
C GLU A 51 8.89 4.55 12.50
N ILE A 52 8.52 3.37 13.00
CA ILE A 52 9.49 2.37 13.47
C ILE A 52 10.29 1.85 12.27
N LEU A 53 9.62 1.44 11.20
CA LEU A 53 10.24 0.82 10.02
C LEU A 53 11.17 1.77 9.28
N VAL A 54 10.75 3.02 9.06
CA VAL A 54 11.58 4.02 8.39
C VAL A 54 12.80 4.42 9.23
N SER A 55 12.74 4.29 10.57
CA SER A 55 13.90 4.51 11.45
C SER A 55 15.00 3.44 11.28
N PHE A 56 14.68 2.32 10.64
CA PHE A 56 15.65 1.29 10.23
C PHE A 56 16.00 1.36 8.74
N ASP A 57 15.70 2.47 8.07
CA ASP A 57 15.93 2.68 6.64
C ASP A 57 15.23 1.64 5.74
N MET A 58 14.16 1.02 6.24
CA MET A 58 13.40 0.04 5.45
C MET A 58 12.55 0.76 4.41
N PRO A 59 12.57 0.33 3.12
CA PRO A 59 11.55 0.74 2.18
C PRO A 59 10.18 0.27 2.68
N VAL A 60 9.16 1.13 2.63
CA VAL A 60 7.82 0.82 3.14
C VAL A 60 6.77 0.96 2.05
N THR A 61 5.89 -0.02 1.95
CA THR A 61 4.70 0.02 1.10
C THR A 61 3.41 -0.10 1.93
N PHE A 62 2.34 0.55 1.47
CA PHE A 62 1.02 0.56 2.12
C PHE A 62 0.00 -0.13 1.20
N PRO A 63 -0.32 -1.42 1.42
CA PRO A 63 -1.15 -2.21 0.51
C PRO A 63 -2.57 -1.65 0.30
N GLU A 64 -3.12 -0.94 1.28
CA GLU A 64 -4.40 -0.24 1.15
C GLU A 64 -4.33 0.93 0.18
N ILE A 65 -3.23 1.69 0.22
CA ILE A 65 -3.02 2.80 -0.70
C ILE A 65 -2.78 2.25 -2.11
N ASN A 66 -1.99 1.18 -2.25
CA ASN A 66 -1.80 0.51 -3.54
C ASN A 66 -3.15 0.09 -4.13
N SER A 67 -3.94 -0.63 -3.34
CA SER A 67 -5.27 -1.08 -3.75
C SER A 67 -6.20 0.08 -4.12
N LEU A 68 -6.24 1.13 -3.30
CA LEU A 68 -7.05 2.33 -3.57
C LEU A 68 -6.63 3.04 -4.86
N GLN A 69 -5.34 3.05 -5.19
CA GLN A 69 -4.86 3.68 -6.43
C GLN A 69 -5.37 2.97 -7.68
N THR A 70 -5.66 1.66 -7.64
CA THR A 70 -6.34 0.97 -8.75
C THR A 70 -7.74 1.56 -9.01
N ALA A 71 -8.48 1.91 -7.94
CA ALA A 71 -9.80 2.51 -8.03
C ALA A 71 -9.73 3.97 -8.49
N VAL A 72 -8.80 4.76 -7.96
CA VAL A 72 -8.55 6.16 -8.40
C VAL A 72 -8.23 6.21 -9.89
N ARG A 73 -7.50 5.21 -10.40
CA ARG A 73 -7.16 5.06 -11.82
C ARG A 73 -8.24 4.40 -12.67
N ARG A 74 -9.38 4.01 -12.08
CA ARG A 74 -10.52 3.36 -12.73
C ARG A 74 -10.22 2.01 -13.38
N VAL A 75 -9.23 1.30 -12.85
CA VAL A 75 -8.84 -0.05 -13.32
C VAL A 75 -9.06 -1.14 -12.27
N ALA A 76 -9.64 -0.80 -11.11
CA ALA A 76 -9.88 -1.76 -10.03
C ALA A 76 -10.65 -3.01 -10.48
N HIS A 77 -11.66 -2.88 -11.34
CA HIS A 77 -12.48 -4.00 -11.81
C HIS A 77 -11.65 -5.17 -12.35
N GLU A 78 -10.64 -4.90 -13.19
CA GLU A 78 -9.72 -5.91 -13.73
C GLU A 78 -8.97 -6.67 -12.63
N PHE A 79 -8.61 -5.98 -11.54
CA PHE A 79 -7.91 -6.60 -10.41
C PHE A 79 -8.85 -7.42 -9.54
N LEU A 80 -10.09 -6.97 -9.36
CA LEU A 80 -11.08 -7.68 -8.55
C LEU A 80 -11.55 -8.97 -9.25
N GLU A 81 -11.84 -8.89 -10.55
CA GLU A 81 -12.25 -10.03 -11.37
C GLU A 81 -11.17 -11.12 -11.38
N GLU A 82 -9.90 -10.76 -11.58
CA GLU A 82 -8.81 -11.73 -11.56
C GLU A 82 -8.64 -12.41 -10.18
N ALA A 83 -8.85 -11.69 -9.09
CA ALA A 83 -8.81 -12.28 -7.75
C ALA A 83 -9.99 -13.24 -7.51
N GLU A 84 -11.17 -12.91 -8.02
CA GLU A 84 -12.37 -13.76 -7.94
C GLU A 84 -12.19 -15.04 -8.77
N ASP A 85 -11.67 -14.91 -10.00
CA ASP A 85 -11.31 -16.05 -10.85
C ASP A 85 -10.23 -16.94 -10.22
N TYR A 86 -9.29 -16.35 -9.48
CA TYR A 86 -8.30 -17.09 -8.70
C TYR A 86 -8.91 -17.85 -7.52
N GLY A 87 -10.10 -17.44 -7.04
CA GLY A 87 -10.88 -18.14 -6.01
C GLY A 87 -11.20 -17.33 -4.76
N TYR A 88 -10.99 -16.01 -4.75
CA TYR A 88 -11.42 -15.15 -3.65
C TYR A 88 -12.92 -14.87 -3.75
N SER A 89 -13.64 -14.94 -2.62
CA SER A 89 -15.08 -14.65 -2.62
C SER A 89 -15.36 -13.19 -3.01
N PRO A 90 -16.39 -12.92 -3.84
CA PRO A 90 -16.85 -11.57 -4.13
C PRO A 90 -17.16 -10.74 -2.87
N ASP A 91 -17.53 -11.39 -1.76
CA ASP A 91 -17.90 -10.77 -0.48
C ASP A 91 -16.70 -10.30 0.36
N VAL A 92 -15.46 -10.60 -0.03
CA VAL A 92 -14.27 -10.11 0.69
C VAL A 92 -13.92 -8.68 0.29
N CYS A 93 -13.17 -8.00 1.17
CA CYS A 93 -12.76 -6.61 0.96
C CYS A 93 -12.06 -6.43 -0.40
N GLY A 94 -12.52 -5.42 -1.16
CA GLY A 94 -11.95 -5.09 -2.47
C GLY A 94 -10.46 -4.74 -2.42
N TYR A 95 -9.95 -4.20 -1.31
CA TYR A 95 -8.52 -3.96 -1.16
C TYR A 95 -7.71 -5.27 -1.12
N VAL A 96 -8.19 -6.28 -0.42
CA VAL A 96 -7.54 -7.60 -0.39
C VAL A 96 -7.51 -8.20 -1.78
N LYS A 97 -8.64 -8.18 -2.50
CA LYS A 97 -8.74 -8.68 -3.87
C LYS A 97 -7.77 -7.95 -4.81
N ALA A 98 -7.76 -6.62 -4.77
CA ALA A 98 -6.88 -5.83 -5.62
C ALA A 98 -5.39 -6.10 -5.34
N ASP A 99 -5.00 -6.17 -4.07
CA ASP A 99 -3.62 -6.46 -3.69
C ASP A 99 -3.19 -7.89 -4.03
N VAL A 100 -4.04 -8.89 -3.81
CA VAL A 100 -3.74 -10.27 -4.22
C VAL A 100 -3.41 -10.33 -5.70
N THR A 101 -4.20 -9.66 -6.55
CA THR A 101 -3.91 -9.59 -7.98
C THR A 101 -2.59 -8.87 -8.27
N VAL A 102 -2.25 -7.80 -7.54
CA VAL A 102 -0.90 -7.20 -7.63
C VAL A 102 0.18 -8.24 -7.30
N GLN A 103 0.00 -9.06 -6.26
CA GLN A 103 0.95 -10.11 -5.90
C GLN A 103 1.05 -11.20 -6.99
N LEU A 104 -0.08 -11.66 -7.54
CA LEU A 104 -0.14 -12.64 -8.63
C LEU A 104 0.56 -12.12 -9.90
N ARG A 105 0.39 -10.83 -10.20
CA ARG A 105 1.07 -10.13 -11.30
C ARG A 105 2.51 -9.73 -10.98
N ARG A 106 3.12 -10.31 -9.94
CA ARG A 106 4.52 -10.07 -9.53
C ARG A 106 4.81 -8.59 -9.30
N GLY A 107 3.88 -7.89 -8.67
CA GLY A 107 3.99 -6.48 -8.30
C GLY A 107 3.56 -5.50 -9.39
N ALA A 108 3.10 -5.95 -10.56
CA ALA A 108 2.67 -5.02 -11.61
C ALA A 108 1.44 -4.21 -11.16
N HIS A 109 1.57 -2.89 -11.16
CA HIS A 109 0.55 -1.96 -10.68
C HIS A 109 0.45 -0.75 -11.64
N PRO A 110 -0.70 -0.06 -11.77
CA PRO A 110 -0.85 1.07 -12.71
C PRO A 110 0.07 2.27 -12.44
N MET A 111 0.69 2.30 -11.25
CA MET A 111 1.61 3.36 -10.82
C MET A 111 3.09 2.95 -10.86
N GLY A 112 3.42 1.73 -11.32
CA GLY A 112 4.79 1.18 -11.33
C GLY A 112 4.83 -0.28 -10.87
N ARG A 113 5.97 -0.74 -10.36
CA ARG A 113 6.10 -2.08 -9.78
C ARG A 113 6.23 -2.04 -8.26
N ILE A 114 5.38 -2.77 -7.56
CA ILE A 114 5.44 -2.94 -6.10
C ILE A 114 6.49 -4.01 -5.76
N PRO A 115 7.48 -3.71 -4.89
CA PRO A 115 8.48 -4.67 -4.46
C PRO A 115 7.84 -5.77 -3.60
N LYS A 116 8.46 -6.96 -3.57
CA LYS A 116 8.00 -8.06 -2.72
C LYS A 116 8.17 -7.72 -1.22
N PRO A 117 7.38 -8.35 -0.33
CA PRO A 117 7.48 -8.09 1.10
C PRO A 117 8.78 -8.62 1.71
N SER A 118 9.43 -7.84 2.58
CA SER A 118 10.51 -8.27 3.48
C SER A 118 10.01 -8.65 4.87
N ILE A 119 8.93 -8.01 5.31
CA ILE A 119 8.19 -8.26 6.55
C ILE A 119 6.75 -7.74 6.36
N ALA A 120 5.78 -8.39 6.99
CA ALA A 120 4.42 -7.88 7.10
C ALA A 120 4.19 -7.38 8.53
N VAL A 121 3.86 -6.09 8.69
CA VAL A 121 3.66 -5.45 9.98
C VAL A 121 2.27 -4.83 10.03
N LEU A 122 1.48 -5.26 11.00
CA LEU A 122 0.05 -4.94 11.01
C LEU A 122 -0.51 -4.82 12.42
N THR A 123 -1.68 -4.19 12.49
CA THR A 123 -2.54 -4.25 13.67
C THR A 123 -3.76 -5.11 13.39
N ASN A 124 -4.54 -5.39 14.44
CA ASN A 124 -5.84 -6.05 14.36
C ASN A 124 -7.00 -5.06 14.06
N ALA A 125 -6.75 -3.94 13.36
CA ALA A 125 -7.76 -2.90 13.08
C ALA A 125 -9.06 -3.47 12.48
N CYS A 126 -8.96 -4.52 11.67
CA CYS A 126 -10.07 -5.42 11.37
C CYS A 126 -9.57 -6.86 11.25
N ASN A 127 -10.45 -7.84 11.43
CA ASN A 127 -10.08 -9.27 11.27
C ASN A 127 -9.51 -9.58 9.88
N THR A 128 -9.92 -8.82 8.86
CA THR A 128 -9.42 -8.97 7.49
C THR A 128 -7.93 -8.65 7.38
N TYR A 129 -7.39 -7.69 8.13
CA TYR A 129 -5.95 -7.39 8.10
C TYR A 129 -5.12 -8.58 8.51
N VAL A 130 -5.53 -9.29 9.57
CA VAL A 130 -4.82 -10.50 10.03
C VAL A 130 -4.80 -11.54 8.92
N LYS A 131 -5.95 -11.83 8.30
CA LYS A 131 -6.01 -12.79 7.20
C LYS A 131 -5.21 -12.33 5.97
N TRP A 132 -5.18 -11.03 5.69
CA TRP A 132 -4.40 -10.45 4.60
C TRP A 132 -2.89 -10.59 4.86
N GLY A 133 -2.43 -10.33 6.07
CA GLY A 133 -1.06 -10.61 6.50
C GLY A 133 -0.67 -12.08 6.31
N GLU A 134 -1.54 -13.01 6.73
CA GLU A 134 -1.27 -14.44 6.57
C GLU A 134 -1.25 -14.89 5.09
N ILE A 135 -1.93 -14.17 4.19
CA ILE A 135 -1.85 -14.42 2.74
C ILE A 135 -0.42 -14.10 2.27
N TRP A 136 0.13 -12.95 2.66
CA TRP A 136 1.50 -12.59 2.29
C TRP A 136 2.54 -13.54 2.86
N GLU A 137 2.39 -13.94 4.14
CA GLU A 137 3.24 -14.94 4.79
C GLU A 137 3.29 -16.21 3.94
N ARG A 138 2.13 -16.75 3.54
CA ARG A 138 2.06 -17.99 2.74
C ARG A 138 2.54 -17.81 1.30
N MET A 139 2.30 -16.66 0.68
CA MET A 139 2.69 -16.40 -0.72
C MET A 139 4.19 -16.15 -0.88
N HIS A 140 4.82 -15.51 0.12
CA HIS A 140 6.18 -14.99 0.00
C HIS A 140 7.16 -15.52 1.05
N ASP A 141 6.71 -16.41 1.95
CA ASP A 141 7.51 -16.97 3.05
C ASP A 141 8.15 -15.85 3.89
N VAL A 142 7.32 -14.90 4.31
CA VAL A 142 7.75 -13.67 4.99
C VAL A 142 7.20 -13.62 6.42
N GLN A 143 8.00 -13.10 7.35
CA GLN A 143 7.56 -12.97 8.73
C GLN A 143 6.40 -11.97 8.86
N MET A 144 5.39 -12.37 9.62
CA MET A 144 4.24 -11.55 9.98
C MET A 144 4.33 -11.14 11.45
N VAL A 145 4.24 -9.83 11.72
CA VAL A 145 4.19 -9.25 13.07
C VAL A 145 2.87 -8.52 13.23
N THR A 146 2.01 -9.05 14.10
CA THR A 146 0.73 -8.43 14.43
C THR A 146 0.77 -7.82 15.83
N ILE A 147 0.48 -6.53 15.93
CA ILE A 147 0.21 -5.87 17.21
C ILE A 147 -1.30 -5.90 17.47
N ASP A 148 -1.70 -6.71 18.44
CA ASP A 148 -3.09 -6.81 18.88
C ASP A 148 -3.44 -5.58 19.74
N VAL A 149 -4.18 -4.63 19.15
CA VAL A 149 -4.67 -3.43 19.83
C VAL A 149 -6.07 -3.73 20.37
N PRO A 150 -6.30 -3.69 21.69
CA PRO A 150 -7.60 -4.02 22.26
C PRO A 150 -8.66 -3.01 21.79
N GLY A 151 -9.78 -3.53 21.26
CA GLY A 151 -10.94 -2.69 20.94
C GLY A 151 -11.49 -1.98 22.17
N SER A 152 -11.94 -0.74 22.01
CA SER A 152 -12.54 0.01 23.11
C SER A 152 -13.79 -0.73 23.62
N ARG A 153 -13.86 -0.94 24.94
CA ARG A 153 -15.02 -1.54 25.62
C ARG A 153 -15.96 -0.48 26.21
N SER A 154 -15.72 0.81 25.92
CA SER A 154 -16.63 1.88 26.33
C SER A 154 -17.93 1.77 25.53
N ALA A 155 -19.01 1.38 26.22
CA ALA A 155 -20.38 1.36 25.71
C ALA A 155 -20.91 2.78 25.45
#